data_AF-A0A963YF79-F1
#
_entry.id   AF-A0A963YF79-F1
#
_cell.length_a   1.000
_cell.length_b   1.000
_cell.length_c   1.000
_cell.angle_alpha   90.00
_cell.angle_beta   90.00
_cell.angle_gamma   90.00
#
_symmetry.space_group_name_H-M   'P 1'
#
loop_
_entity.id
_entity.type
_entity.pdbx_description
1 polymer ?
#
loop_
_entity_poly.entity_id
_entity_poly.type
_entity_poly.pdbx_seq_one_letter_code
_entity_poly.pdbx_strand_id
1 'polypeptide(L)'
;IVLNTAGAVRNTPASLKEMGQSFLASDRQVLLKIVIPAASPVIFSGLRLGVSAGFIGAILAELKITPTGVGDIISYSRSIADYPSMYAAIFSIILLAVVFLNLLEKLENYLFEGNNRGYVSD
;
A
#
# COMPACT_ATOMS: atom_id res chain seq x y z
N ILE A 1 -1.28 8.14 -2.71
CA ILE A 1 0.03 8.27 -2.02
C ILE A 1 0.29 9.74 -1.63
N VAL A 2 0.52 10.65 -2.59
CA VAL A 2 0.88 12.06 -2.31
C VAL A 2 -0.10 12.81 -1.40
N LEU A 3 -1.42 12.61 -1.55
CA LEU A 3 -2.42 13.25 -0.68
C LEU A 3 -2.35 12.76 0.78
N ASN A 4 -2.14 11.45 0.99
CA ASN A 4 -1.96 10.88 2.33
C ASN A 4 -0.64 11.37 2.96
N THR A 5 0.43 11.45 2.17
CA THR A 5 1.72 12.02 2.59
C THR A 5 1.58 13.50 2.96
N ALA A 6 0.88 14.31 2.14
CA ALA A 6 0.65 15.72 2.41
C ALA A 6 -0.22 15.93 3.66
N GLY A 7 -1.24 15.08 3.87
CA GLY A 7 -2.04 15.06 5.09
C GLY A 7 -1.22 14.70 6.33
N ALA A 8 -0.34 13.69 6.25
CA ALA A 8 0.55 13.28 7.34
C ALA A 8 1.51 14.39 7.79
N VAL A 9 2.11 15.07 6.81
CA VAL A 9 3.05 16.17 7.05
C VAL A 9 2.32 17.39 7.65
N ARG A 10 1.07 17.63 7.23
CA ARG A 10 0.24 18.71 7.80
C ARG A 10 -0.30 18.40 9.19
N ASN A 11 -0.58 17.13 9.49
CA ASN A 11 -1.10 16.67 10.78
C ASN A 11 0.00 16.35 11.80
N THR A 12 1.28 16.53 11.45
CA THR A 12 2.37 16.39 12.43
C THR A 12 2.17 17.43 13.54
N PRO A 13 2.10 17.04 14.83
CA PRO A 13 1.77 17.94 15.93
C PRO A 13 2.65 19.18 15.96
N ALA A 14 2.04 20.36 16.04
CA ALA A 14 2.77 21.63 16.15
C ALA A 14 3.76 21.62 17.33
N SER A 15 3.40 20.93 18.43
CA SER A 15 4.25 20.75 19.61
C SER A 15 5.61 20.09 19.32
N LEU A 16 5.67 19.12 18.39
CA LEU A 16 6.92 18.48 17.98
C LEU A 16 7.79 19.42 17.14
N LYS A 17 7.18 20.30 16.34
CA LYS A 17 7.89 21.35 15.61
C LYS A 17 8.40 22.45 16.55
N GLU A 18 7.57 22.90 17.48
CA GLU A 18 7.93 23.91 18.48
C GLU A 18 9.05 23.42 19.39
N MET A 19 9.00 22.15 19.83
CA MET A 19 10.11 21.52 20.57
C MET A 19 11.40 21.50 19.75
N GLY A 20 11.35 21.15 18.46
CA GLY A 20 12.52 21.20 17.58
C GLY A 20 13.11 22.61 17.43
N GLN A 21 12.26 23.64 17.35
CA GLN A 21 12.67 25.04 17.28
C GLN A 21 13.29 25.53 18.61
N SER A 22 12.76 25.10 19.77
CA SER A 22 13.37 25.41 21.08
C SER A 22 14.78 24.82 21.24
N PHE A 23 15.11 23.75 20.51
CA PHE A 23 16.44 23.15 20.48
C PHE A 23 17.38 23.71 19.39
N LEU A 24 17.03 24.84 18.74
CA LEU A 24 17.77 25.42 17.60
C LEU A 24 17.96 24.44 16.42
N ALA A 25 17.06 23.47 16.23
CA ALA A 25 17.16 22.56 15.09
C ALA A 25 16.95 23.33 13.78
N SER A 26 17.85 23.15 12.80
CA SER A 26 17.67 23.71 11.46
C SER A 26 16.44 23.09 10.76
N ASP A 27 15.83 23.81 9.82
CA ASP A 27 14.65 23.31 9.07
C ASP A 27 14.87 21.93 8.42
N ARG A 28 16.12 21.65 7.98
CA ARG A 28 16.51 20.33 7.45
C ARG A 28 16.52 19.24 8.53
N GLN A 29 16.96 19.55 9.75
CA GLN A 29 16.93 18.61 10.87
C GLN A 29 15.51 18.36 11.35
N VAL A 30 14.66 19.39 11.40
CA VAL A 30 13.23 19.23 11.72
C VAL A 30 12.55 18.35 10.68
N LEU A 31 12.82 18.57 9.39
CA LEU A 31 12.25 17.74 8.33
C LEU A 31 12.70 16.27 8.43
N LEU A 32 14.02 16.02 8.49
CA LEU A 32 14.57 14.66 8.42
C LEU A 32 14.42 13.86 9.73
N LYS A 33 14.53 14.50 10.90
CA LYS A 33 14.54 13.81 12.20
C LYS A 33 13.20 13.84 12.94
N ILE A 34 12.29 14.74 12.58
CA ILE A 34 11.00 14.90 13.27
C ILE A 34 9.85 14.58 12.31
N VAL A 35 9.74 15.31 11.19
CA VAL A 35 8.60 15.20 10.27
C VAL A 35 8.61 13.89 9.49
N ILE A 36 9.74 13.47 8.90
CA ILE A 36 9.82 12.21 8.14
C ILE A 36 9.52 10.98 9.01
N PRO A 37 10.16 10.76 10.17
CA PRO A 37 9.84 9.61 11.01
C PRO A 37 8.39 9.66 11.53
N ALA A 38 7.87 10.84 11.91
CA ALA A 38 6.46 10.97 12.33
C ALA A 38 5.46 10.71 11.19
N ALA A 39 5.76 11.16 9.96
CA ALA A 39 4.90 10.95 8.79
C ALA A 39 5.09 9.57 8.14
N SER A 40 6.19 8.87 8.45
CA SER A 40 6.53 7.58 7.86
C SER A 40 5.40 6.54 7.92
N PRO A 41 4.69 6.32 9.05
CA PRO A 41 3.63 5.30 9.11
C PRO A 41 2.49 5.61 8.13
N VAL A 42 2.17 6.90 7.95
CA VAL A 42 1.09 7.36 7.07
C VAL A 42 1.53 7.33 5.59
N ILE A 43 2.79 7.63 5.29
CA ILE A 43 3.35 7.51 3.94
C ILE A 43 3.30 6.05 3.49
N PHE A 44 3.72 5.12 4.35
CA PHE A 44 3.71 3.68 4.06
C PHE A 44 2.28 3.11 4.00
N SER A 45 1.37 3.55 4.88
CA SER A 45 -0.06 3.22 4.75
C SER A 45 -0.63 3.68 3.40
N GLY A 46 -0.26 4.90 2.97
CA GLY A 46 -0.61 5.43 1.66
C GLY A 46 0.00 4.64 0.51
N LEU A 47 1.23 4.16 0.66
CA LEU A 47 1.93 3.30 -0.30
C LEU A 47 1.24 1.94 -0.43
N ARG A 48 0.89 1.28 0.69
CA ARG A 48 0.15 0.02 0.72
C ARG A 48 -1.16 0.10 -0.06
N LEU A 49 -1.97 1.12 0.24
CA LEU A 49 -3.22 1.35 -0.48
C LEU A 49 -2.98 1.61 -1.97
N GLY A 50 -1.91 2.34 -2.31
CA GLY A 50 -1.52 2.59 -3.69
C GLY A 50 -1.10 1.33 -4.45
N VAL A 51 -0.26 0.48 -3.85
CA VAL A 51 0.17 -0.79 -4.44
C VAL A 51 -1.01 -1.75 -4.60
N SER A 52 -1.90 -1.83 -3.60
CA SER A 52 -3.11 -2.65 -3.66
C SER A 52 -4.03 -2.22 -4.80
N ALA A 53 -4.29 -0.92 -4.93
CA ALA A 53 -5.10 -0.37 -6.02
C ALA A 53 -4.43 -0.53 -7.39
N GLY A 54 -3.10 -0.37 -7.46
CA GLY A 54 -2.33 -0.58 -8.69
C GLY A 54 -2.34 -2.03 -9.15
N PHE A 55 -2.27 -2.98 -8.22
CA PHE A 55 -2.36 -4.40 -8.52
C PHE A 55 -3.74 -4.79 -9.06
N ILE A 56 -4.82 -4.29 -8.46
CA ILE A 56 -6.18 -4.46 -9.00
C ILE A 56 -6.28 -3.86 -10.41
N GLY A 57 -5.71 -2.66 -10.62
CA GLY A 57 -5.65 -2.03 -11.93
C GLY A 57 -4.89 -2.85 -12.98
N ALA A 58 -3.78 -3.48 -12.61
CA ALA A 58 -3.00 -4.35 -13.48
C ALA A 58 -3.78 -5.60 -13.91
N ILE A 59 -4.50 -6.25 -12.98
CA ILE A 59 -5.38 -7.38 -13.29
C ILE A 59 -6.49 -6.95 -14.25
N LEU A 60 -7.15 -5.82 -13.99
CA LEU A 60 -8.20 -5.30 -14.87
C LEU A 60 -7.67 -4.99 -16.28
N ALA A 61 -6.44 -4.48 -16.37
CA ALA A 61 -5.75 -4.25 -17.63
C ALA A 61 -5.48 -5.58 -18.36
N GLU A 62 -4.97 -6.60 -17.68
CA GLU A 62 -4.74 -7.93 -18.25
C GLU A 62 -6.04 -8.55 -18.78
N LEU A 63 -7.15 -8.40 -18.04
CA LEU A 63 -8.48 -8.89 -18.44
C LEU A 63 -9.05 -8.23 -19.69
N LYS A 64 -8.56 -7.04 -20.08
CA LYS A 64 -9.15 -6.23 -21.16
C LYS A 64 -8.24 -6.01 -22.37
N ILE A 65 -6.93 -6.01 -22.17
CA ILE A 65 -5.98 -5.46 -23.15
C ILE A 65 -5.13 -6.55 -23.80
N THR A 66 -4.78 -7.62 -23.07
CA THR A 66 -3.80 -8.59 -23.56
C THR A 66 -4.50 -9.84 -24.12
N PRO A 67 -4.24 -10.23 -25.39
CA PRO A 67 -4.75 -11.47 -25.98
C PRO A 67 -4.01 -12.73 -25.47
N THR A 68 -3.20 -12.60 -24.42
CA THR A 68 -2.47 -13.66 -23.75
C THR A 68 -2.50 -13.40 -22.24
N GLY A 69 -2.99 -14.37 -21.46
CA GLY A 69 -3.08 -14.24 -20.00
C GLY A 69 -4.28 -14.97 -19.41
N VAL A 70 -4.51 -14.79 -18.10
CA VAL A 70 -5.61 -15.49 -17.42
C VAL A 70 -6.98 -14.95 -17.86
N GLY A 71 -7.04 -13.67 -18.24
CA GLY A 71 -8.26 -13.07 -18.80
C GLY A 71 -8.68 -13.62 -20.15
N ASP A 72 -7.70 -14.03 -20.96
CA ASP A 72 -7.96 -14.71 -22.23
C ASP A 72 -8.52 -16.11 -21.97
N ILE A 73 -7.94 -16.87 -21.04
CA ILE A 73 -8.47 -18.19 -20.64
C ILE A 73 -9.91 -18.08 -20.15
N ILE A 74 -10.24 -17.07 -19.33
CA ILE A 74 -11.62 -16.83 -18.86
C ILE A 74 -12.55 -16.54 -20.03
N SER A 75 -12.13 -15.67 -20.96
CA SER A 75 -12.95 -15.27 -22.12
C SER A 75 -13.14 -16.42 -23.11
N TYR A 76 -12.09 -17.21 -23.33
CA TYR A 76 -12.08 -18.39 -24.19
C TYR A 76 -12.96 -19.51 -23.60
N SER A 77 -12.74 -19.89 -22.33
CA SER A 77 -13.56 -20.87 -21.62
C SER A 77 -15.04 -20.47 -21.57
N ARG A 78 -15.32 -19.16 -21.43
CA ARG A 78 -16.69 -18.63 -21.54
C ARG A 78 -17.27 -18.82 -22.95
N SER A 79 -16.49 -18.60 -23.99
CA SER A 79 -16.92 -18.74 -25.40
C SER A 79 -17.27 -20.19 -25.75
N ILE A 80 -16.48 -21.15 -25.25
CA ILE A 80 -16.72 -22.59 -25.46
C ILE A 80 -17.69 -23.21 -24.44
N ALA A 81 -18.31 -22.41 -23.58
CA ALA A 81 -19.19 -22.83 -22.47
C ALA A 81 -18.56 -23.85 -21.49
N ASP A 82 -17.22 -23.84 -21.37
CA ASP A 82 -16.47 -24.61 -20.38
C ASP A 82 -16.40 -23.83 -19.06
N TYR A 83 -17.52 -23.85 -18.32
CA TYR A 83 -17.61 -23.20 -17.02
C TYR A 83 -16.65 -23.75 -15.96
N PRO A 84 -16.36 -25.08 -15.89
CA PRO A 84 -15.35 -25.61 -14.98
C PRO A 84 -13.99 -24.91 -15.10
N SER A 85 -13.46 -24.80 -16.32
CA SER A 85 -12.17 -24.13 -16.55
C SER A 85 -12.24 -22.63 -16.29
N MET A 86 -13.37 -21.98 -16.61
CA MET A 86 -13.60 -20.56 -16.33
C MET A 86 -13.52 -20.27 -14.82
N TYR A 87 -14.20 -21.06 -13.98
CA TYR A 87 -14.17 -20.89 -12.53
C TYR A 87 -12.80 -21.23 -11.93
N ALA A 88 -12.09 -22.22 -12.47
CA ALA A 88 -10.71 -22.52 -12.05
C ALA A 88 -9.77 -21.33 -12.33
N ALA A 89 -9.90 -20.68 -13.49
CA ALA A 89 -9.13 -19.48 -13.83
C ALA A 89 -9.50 -18.28 -12.95
N ILE A 90 -10.79 -18.06 -12.65
CA ILE A 90 -11.20 -17.01 -11.71
C ILE A 90 -10.61 -17.26 -10.31
N PHE A 91 -10.69 -18.50 -9.85
CA PHE A 91 -10.16 -18.89 -8.54
C PHE A 91 -8.64 -18.68 -8.45
N SER A 92 -7.89 -18.99 -9.52
CA SER A 92 -6.44 -18.79 -9.53
C SER A 92 -6.04 -17.31 -9.41
N ILE A 93 -6.78 -16.40 -10.06
CA ILE A 93 -6.53 -14.94 -9.94
C ILE A 93 -6.86 -14.46 -8.52
N ILE A 94 -7.98 -14.91 -7.94
CA ILE A 94 -8.34 -14.55 -6.56
C ILE A 94 -7.25 -15.03 -5.59
N LEU A 95 -6.79 -16.27 -5.75
CA LEU A 95 -5.71 -16.82 -4.94
C LEU A 95 -4.42 -15.99 -5.07
N LEU A 96 -4.03 -15.66 -6.31
CA LEU A 96 -2.86 -14.83 -6.58
C LEU A 96 -3.00 -13.44 -5.95
N ALA A 97 -4.18 -12.83 -6.03
CA ALA A 97 -4.45 -11.54 -5.40
C ALA A 97 -4.35 -11.59 -3.88
N VAL A 98 -4.94 -12.60 -3.25
CA VAL A 98 -4.86 -12.81 -1.80
C VAL A 98 -3.40 -13.01 -1.37
N VAL A 99 -2.64 -13.84 -2.08
CA VAL A 99 -1.22 -14.08 -1.81
C VAL A 99 -0.43 -12.78 -1.93
N PHE A 100 -0.64 -12.01 -2.99
CA PHE A 100 0.06 -10.75 -3.20
C PHE A 100 -0.25 -9.70 -2.12
N LEU A 101 -1.53 -9.56 -1.75
CA LEU A 101 -1.96 -8.66 -0.67
C LEU A 101 -1.40 -9.08 0.69
N ASN A 102 -1.41 -10.39 1.00
CA ASN A 102 -0.80 -10.91 2.22
C ASN A 102 0.72 -10.70 2.25
N LEU A 103 1.40 -10.89 1.12
CA LEU A 103 2.83 -10.65 1.02
C LEU A 103 3.15 -9.16 1.26
N LEU A 104 2.33 -8.27 0.70
CA LEU A 104 2.45 -6.83 0.90
C LEU A 104 2.23 -6.43 2.36
N GLU A 105 1.21 -6.98 3.01
CA GLU A 105 0.94 -6.76 4.45
C GLU A 105 2.08 -7.31 5.32
N LYS A 106 2.63 -8.47 4.97
CA LYS A 106 3.75 -9.06 5.71
C LYS A 106 5.04 -8.27 5.52
N LEU A 107 5.28 -7.74 4.31
CA LEU A 107 6.39 -6.83 4.04
C LEU A 107 6.24 -5.52 4.82
N GLU A 108 5.03 -4.98 4.93
CA GLU A 108 4.74 -3.82 5.77
C GLU A 108 5.05 -4.11 7.24
N ASN A 109 4.51 -5.21 7.79
CA ASN A 109 4.73 -5.58 9.18
C ASN A 109 6.23 -5.83 9.48
N TYR A 110 6.95 -6.49 8.58
CA TYR A 110 8.39 -6.73 8.73
C TYR A 110 9.21 -5.44 8.68
N LEU A 111 8.85 -4.48 7.82
CA LEU A 111 9.49 -3.17 7.79
C LEU A 111 9.17 -2.32 9.03
N PHE A 112 8.09 -2.62 9.75
CA PHE A 112 7.54 -1.74 10.79
C PHE A 112 7.40 -2.34 12.21
N GLU A 113 7.98 -3.51 12.50
CA GLU A 113 8.10 -4.03 13.88
C GLU A 113 8.81 -3.05 14.84
N GLY A 114 9.48 -2.00 14.34
CA GLY A 114 10.20 -1.01 15.14
C GLY A 114 9.39 0.12 15.80
N ASN A 115 8.11 0.36 15.46
CA ASN A 115 7.36 1.53 15.98
C ASN A 115 6.00 1.21 16.62
N ASN A 116 5.78 -0.03 17.05
CA ASN A 116 4.68 -0.39 17.97
C ASN A 116 5.01 -0.10 19.44
N ARG A 117 5.96 0.81 19.72
CA ARG A 117 6.06 1.47 21.02
C ARG A 117 5.06 2.61 21.03
N GLY A 118 3.78 2.22 21.15
CA GLY A 118 2.73 3.14 21.54
C GLY A 118 3.20 3.88 22.79
N TYR A 119 3.10 5.21 22.73
CA TYR A 119 3.11 6.05 23.90
C TYR A 119 1.89 5.64 24.73
N VAL A 120 2.09 4.67 25.62
CA VAL A 120 1.26 4.47 26.79
C VAL A 120 1.53 5.68 27.66
N SER A 121 0.75 6.74 27.45
CA SER A 121 0.56 7.78 28.44
C SER A 121 -0.79 7.50 29.08
N ASP A 122 -0.70 7.07 30.34
CA ASP A 122 -1.71 6.94 31.40
C ASP A 122 -3.19 7.20 31.06
#